data_AF-A0AAE1DGK4-F1
#
_entry.id   AF-A0AAE1DGK4-F1
#
_cell.length_a   1.000
_cell.length_b   1.000
_cell.length_c   1.000
_cell.angle_alpha   90.00
_cell.angle_beta   90.00
_cell.angle_gamma   90.00
#
_symmetry.space_group_name_H-M   'P 1'
#
loop_
_entity.id
_entity.type
_entity.pdbx_description
1 polymer ?
#
loop_
_entity_poly.entity_id
_entity_poly.type
_entity_poly.pdbx_seq_one_letter_code
_entity_poly.pdbx_strand_id
1 'polypeptide(L)'
;MPFCQTPTTSESIPPCAAQPLLQKLRPLQIPAAHNVLLATPVAHHTPIPVPIYWQEQVKAGLDQDNQLGVLEPVPIGTPVSWCHRMVVCAKKSGKPH
;
A
#
# COMPACT_ATOMS: atom_id res chain seq x y z
N MET A 1 -38.49 7.96 -37.33
CA MET A 1 -38.36 6.79 -36.41
C MET A 1 -37.64 5.67 -37.15
N PRO A 2 -36.36 5.40 -36.83
CA PRO A 2 -35.79 4.08 -37.08
C PRO A 2 -35.39 3.41 -35.76
N PHE A 3 -35.81 2.16 -35.63
CA PHE A 3 -35.41 1.20 -34.62
C PHE A 3 -33.89 0.98 -34.67
N CYS A 4 -33.19 1.18 -33.54
CA CYS A 4 -31.87 0.56 -33.34
C CYS A 4 -32.08 -0.75 -32.58
N GLN A 5 -31.94 -1.85 -33.31
CA GLN A 5 -31.86 -3.20 -32.77
C GLN A 5 -30.58 -3.35 -31.95
N THR A 6 -30.67 -4.03 -30.80
CA THR A 6 -29.52 -4.46 -30.01
C THR A 6 -28.91 -5.72 -30.61
N PRO A 7 -27.58 -5.85 -30.66
CA PRO A 7 -26.94 -7.15 -30.78
C PRO A 7 -26.38 -7.63 -29.44
N THR A 8 -26.96 -8.72 -28.95
CA THR A 8 -26.34 -9.69 -28.05
C THR A 8 -25.16 -10.37 -28.75
N THR A 9 -23.93 -10.20 -28.25
CA THR A 9 -22.84 -11.19 -28.37
C THR A 9 -21.84 -10.93 -27.25
N SER A 10 -21.43 -12.00 -26.58
CA SER A 10 -20.49 -12.01 -25.46
C SER A 10 -19.09 -11.57 -25.89
N GLU A 11 -18.72 -10.33 -25.59
CA GLU A 11 -17.32 -9.91 -25.64
C GLU A 11 -16.70 -10.01 -24.25
N SER A 12 -15.76 -10.94 -24.11
CA SER A 12 -14.78 -10.96 -23.03
C SER A 12 -14.12 -9.58 -22.91
N ILE A 13 -14.12 -9.03 -21.69
CA ILE A 13 -13.42 -7.78 -21.36
C ILE A 13 -11.98 -7.90 -21.90
N PRO A 14 -11.51 -7.02 -22.80
CA PRO A 14 -10.13 -7.07 -23.26
C PRO A 14 -9.23 -6.92 -22.02
N PRO A 15 -8.19 -7.77 -21.85
CA PRO A 15 -7.29 -7.61 -20.73
C PRO A 15 -6.73 -6.20 -20.81
N CYS A 16 -7.12 -5.37 -19.82
CA CYS A 16 -6.60 -4.03 -19.66
C CYS A 16 -5.09 -4.11 -19.82
N ALA A 17 -4.55 -3.35 -20.78
CA ALA A 17 -3.11 -3.30 -21.02
C ALA A 17 -2.41 -3.22 -19.67
N ALA A 18 -1.69 -4.28 -19.30
CA ALA A 18 -1.06 -4.37 -18.00
C ALA A 18 -0.30 -3.07 -17.78
N GLN A 19 -0.65 -2.34 -16.71
CA GLN A 19 0.03 -1.10 -16.39
C GLN A 19 1.53 -1.40 -16.42
N PRO A 20 2.31 -0.72 -17.26
CA PRO A 20 3.74 -0.94 -17.30
C PRO A 20 4.22 -0.72 -15.87
N LEU A 21 4.89 -1.72 -15.30
CA LEU A 21 5.48 -1.62 -13.97
C LEU A 21 6.20 -0.28 -13.90
N LEU A 22 5.88 0.51 -12.87
CA LEU A 22 6.40 1.85 -12.60
C LEU A 22 7.91 1.81 -12.32
N GLN A 23 8.68 1.28 -13.26
CA GLN A 23 10.11 1.22 -13.18
C GLN A 23 10.63 2.56 -13.68
N LYS A 24 10.88 3.45 -12.71
CA LYS A 24 11.66 4.70 -12.81
C LYS A 24 10.88 5.99 -13.18
N LEU A 25 9.70 6.21 -12.60
CA LEU A 25 9.18 7.59 -12.54
C LEU A 25 9.93 8.40 -11.49
N ARG A 26 10.01 9.73 -11.69
CA ARG A 26 10.49 10.65 -10.64
C ARG A 26 9.68 10.41 -9.36
N PRO A 27 10.31 10.49 -8.17
CA PRO A 27 9.59 10.34 -6.91
C PRO A 27 8.33 11.19 -6.91
N LEU A 28 7.20 10.58 -6.56
CA LEU A 28 5.94 11.28 -6.48
C LEU A 28 6.08 12.40 -5.45
N GLN A 29 5.95 13.64 -5.89
CA GLN A 29 5.79 14.75 -4.97
C GLN A 29 4.37 14.66 -4.44
N ILE A 30 4.22 14.25 -3.18
CA ILE A 30 2.95 14.41 -2.48
C ILE A 30 2.84 15.91 -2.25
N PRO A 31 1.96 16.64 -2.96
CA PRO A 31 1.77 18.03 -2.66
C PRO A 31 1.36 18.07 -1.21
N ALA A 32 2.12 18.83 -0.44
CA ALA A 32 1.61 19.34 0.80
C ALA A 32 0.23 19.90 0.47
N ALA A 33 -0.85 19.27 0.95
CA ALA A 33 -2.16 19.89 0.93
C ALA A 33 -1.96 21.35 1.40
N HIS A 34 -2.83 22.27 0.96
CA HIS A 34 -2.75 23.71 1.27
C HIS A 34 -2.60 24.07 2.78
N ASN A 35 -2.55 23.05 3.66
CA ASN A 35 -2.38 23.08 5.10
C ASN A 35 -1.28 22.14 5.66
N VAL A 36 -0.26 21.64 4.92
CA VAL A 36 0.81 20.86 5.58
C VAL A 36 1.66 21.70 6.55
N LEU A 37 1.67 23.03 6.38
CA LEU A 37 2.17 23.94 7.41
C LEU A 37 1.32 23.94 8.71
N LEU A 38 0.08 23.45 8.65
CA LEU A 38 -0.86 23.29 9.77
C LEU A 38 -1.06 21.82 10.19
N ALA A 39 -0.40 20.87 9.53
CA ALA A 39 -0.52 19.46 9.88
C ALA A 39 0.32 19.16 11.12
N THR A 40 -0.33 18.91 12.25
CA THR A 40 0.36 18.56 13.50
C THR A 40 0.98 17.17 13.38
N PRO A 41 2.29 17.01 13.58
CA PRO A 41 2.93 15.69 13.60
C PRO A 41 2.39 14.84 14.74
N VAL A 42 1.99 13.61 14.42
CA VAL A 42 1.54 12.63 15.41
C VAL A 42 2.39 11.37 15.30
N ALA A 43 3.02 11.02 16.41
CA ALA A 43 3.77 9.79 16.56
C ALA A 43 3.06 8.84 17.54
N HIS A 44 2.77 7.63 17.10
CA HIS A 44 2.30 6.55 17.95
C HIS A 44 3.46 5.60 18.28
N HIS A 45 3.86 5.54 19.55
CA HIS A 45 4.98 4.70 20.00
C HIS A 45 4.56 3.32 20.53
N THR A 46 3.26 3.07 20.66
CA THR A 46 2.73 1.76 21.06
C THR A 46 2.31 0.99 19.80
N PRO A 47 2.98 -0.11 19.47
CA PRO A 47 2.60 -0.94 18.32
C PRO A 47 1.29 -1.67 18.57
N ILE A 48 0.58 -2.02 17.49
CA ILE A 48 -0.58 -2.91 17.55
C ILE A 48 -0.07 -4.35 17.63
N PRO A 49 -0.60 -5.21 18.51
CA PRO A 49 -0.18 -6.60 18.60
C PRO A 49 -0.59 -7.38 17.35
N VAL A 50 0.36 -8.10 16.75
CA VAL A 50 0.13 -9.02 15.63
C VAL A 50 -0.10 -10.43 16.20
N PRO A 51 -1.11 -11.18 15.72
CA PRO A 51 -1.33 -12.57 16.11
C PRO A 51 -0.06 -13.43 15.98
N ILE A 52 0.23 -14.27 16.98
CA ILE A 52 1.50 -15.00 17.10
C ILE A 52 1.82 -15.80 15.83
N TYR A 53 0.83 -16.53 15.29
CA TYR A 53 1.00 -17.36 14.10
C TYR A 53 1.22 -16.56 12.79
N TRP A 54 1.05 -15.24 12.83
CA TRP A 54 1.35 -14.35 11.70
C TRP A 54 2.68 -13.62 11.85
N GLN A 55 3.29 -13.56 13.04
CA GLN A 55 4.47 -12.72 13.27
C GLN A 55 5.63 -13.03 12.33
N GLU A 56 5.94 -14.32 12.15
CA GLU A 56 7.01 -14.76 11.24
C GLU A 56 6.71 -14.39 9.79
N GLN A 57 5.47 -14.60 9.35
CA GLN A 57 5.06 -14.32 7.97
C GLN A 57 5.02 -12.82 7.67
N VAL A 58 4.53 -12.01 8.61
CA VAL A 58 4.53 -10.54 8.50
C VAL A 58 5.95 -10.01 8.46
N LYS A 59 6.84 -10.51 9.34
CA LYS A 59 8.25 -10.13 9.33
C LYS A 59 8.93 -10.47 8.00
N ALA A 60 8.71 -11.69 7.49
CA ALA A 60 9.29 -12.10 6.22
C ALA A 60 8.85 -11.21 5.04
N GLY A 61 7.60 -10.77 5.03
CA GLY A 61 7.11 -9.80 4.03
C GLY A 61 7.82 -8.45 4.13
N LEU A 62 7.95 -7.91 5.36
CA LEU A 62 8.66 -6.64 5.58
C LEU A 62 10.15 -6.73 5.21
N ASP A 63 10.81 -7.84 5.53
CA ASP A 63 12.22 -8.07 5.16
C ASP A 63 12.38 -8.14 3.64
N GLN A 64 11.42 -8.76 2.93
CA GLN A 64 11.41 -8.80 1.47
C GLN A 64 11.23 -7.40 0.88
N ASP A 65 10.29 -6.59 1.40
CA ASP A 65 10.08 -5.22 0.92
C ASP A 65 11.29 -4.31 1.18
N ASN A 66 12.00 -4.54 2.29
CA ASN A 66 13.28 -3.89 2.56
C ASN A 66 14.36 -4.30 1.54
N GLN A 67 14.47 -5.60 1.22
CA GLN A 67 15.41 -6.08 0.19
C GLN A 67 15.08 -5.56 -1.21
N LEU A 68 13.80 -5.37 -1.52
CA LEU A 68 13.34 -4.77 -2.77
C LEU A 68 13.59 -3.25 -2.82
N GLY A 69 13.97 -2.63 -1.70
CA GLY A 69 14.17 -1.19 -1.58
C GLY A 69 12.87 -0.39 -1.56
N VAL A 70 11.74 -1.03 -1.24
CA VAL A 70 10.44 -0.37 -1.05
C VAL A 70 10.38 0.29 0.33
N LEU A 71 10.95 -0.38 1.34
CA LEU A 71 11.08 0.10 2.71
C LEU A 71 12.55 0.33 3.05
N GLU A 72 12.80 1.24 3.99
CA GLU A 72 14.12 1.48 4.58
C GLU A 72 13.99 1.49 6.11
N PRO A 73 14.89 0.81 6.85
CA PRO A 73 14.87 0.84 8.31
C PRO A 73 15.29 2.23 8.83
N VAL A 74 14.50 2.78 9.74
CA VAL A 74 14.84 4.04 10.41
C VAL A 74 15.98 3.80 11.40
N PRO A 75 17.08 4.59 11.38
CA PRO A 75 18.18 4.46 12.33
C PRO A 75 17.74 4.64 13.78
N ILE A 76 18.30 3.81 14.66
CA ILE A 76 18.05 3.85 16.11
C ILE A 76 18.54 5.19 16.67
N GLY A 77 17.73 5.84 17.51
CA GLY A 77 18.05 7.12 18.16
C GLY A 77 17.63 8.36 17.37
N THR A 78 17.02 8.19 16.20
CA THR A 78 16.46 9.31 15.43
C THR A 78 15.12 9.76 16.06
N PRO A 79 14.90 11.07 16.33
CA PRO A 79 13.61 11.55 16.80
C PRO A 79 12.55 11.38 15.70
N VAL A 80 11.47 10.65 16.01
CA VAL A 80 10.38 10.37 15.06
C VAL A 80 9.19 11.26 15.36
N SER A 81 8.90 12.21 14.46
CA SER A 81 7.73 13.09 14.54
C SER A 81 6.46 12.46 13.95
N TRP A 82 6.63 11.54 13.00
CA TRP A 82 5.54 10.81 12.35
C TRP A 82 5.73 9.31 12.53
N CYS A 83 4.80 8.67 13.22
CA CYS A 83 4.78 7.22 13.35
C CYS A 83 3.34 6.73 13.39
N HIS A 84 2.95 5.92 12.41
CA HIS A 84 1.63 5.31 12.37
C HIS A 84 1.73 3.81 12.68
N ARG A 85 0.66 3.27 13.26
CA ARG A 85 0.63 1.86 13.65
C ARG A 85 0.34 1.00 12.41
N MET A 86 1.09 -0.07 12.24
CA MET A 86 0.81 -1.05 11.19
C MET A 86 -0.43 -1.87 11.56
N VAL A 87 -1.33 -2.05 10.60
CA VAL A 87 -2.54 -2.85 10.76
C VAL A 87 -2.43 -4.04 9.81
N VAL A 88 -2.53 -5.25 10.36
CA VAL A 88 -2.49 -6.50 9.59
C VAL A 88 -3.88 -7.10 9.54
N CYS A 89 -4.37 -7.38 8.34
CA CYS A 89 -5.69 -7.96 8.09
C CYS A 89 -5.57 -9.36 7.51
N ALA A 90 -6.54 -10.23 7.80
CA ALA A 90 -6.61 -11.54 7.14
C ALA A 90 -7.06 -11.38 5.67
N LYS A 91 -6.34 -12.03 4.76
CA LYS A 91 -6.82 -12.30 3.40
C LYS A 91 -7.94 -13.33 3.43
N LYS A 92 -8.72 -13.44 2.35
CA LYS A 92 -9.71 -14.52 2.14
C LYS A 92 -9.14 -15.93 2.36
N SER A 93 -7.83 -16.12 2.20
CA SER A 93 -7.14 -17.40 2.44
C SER A 93 -6.73 -17.64 3.91
N GLY A 94 -7.01 -16.71 4.83
CA GLY A 94 -6.58 -16.77 6.23
C GLY A 94 -5.11 -16.39 6.49
N LYS A 95 -4.37 -16.00 5.45
CA LYS A 95 -2.99 -15.49 5.55
C LYS A 95 -3.01 -13.98 5.84
N PRO A 96 -2.00 -13.42 6.54
CA PRO A 96 -1.89 -11.99 6.73
C PRO A 96 -1.66 -11.29 5.38
N HIS A 97 -2.21 -10.09 5.26
CA HIS A 97 -2.03 -9.19 4.12
C HIS A 97 -0.80 -8.30 4.30
#